data_AF-A0A853CGT1-F1
#
_entry.id   AF-A0A853CGT1-F1
#
_cell.length_a   1.000
_cell.length_b   1.000
_cell.length_c   1.000
_cell.angle_alpha   90.00
_cell.angle_beta   90.00
_cell.angle_gamma   90.00
#
_symmetry.space_group_name_H-M   'P 1'
#
loop_
_entity.id
_entity.type
_entity.pdbx_description
1 polymer ?
#
loop_
_entity_poly.entity_id
_entity_poly.type
_entity_poly.pdbx_seq_one_letter_code
_entity_poly.pdbx_strand_id
1 'polypeptide(L)'
;MSRGPRSLLVTGIAAVAVALGLPATSASAAPANSPTVGYDVSHPQCGRSLPTGQAFGVVGVNGGLATTANSCLNSQLQWAARSTGVVPGQPKVQLYLNTANPGEIRDLVTTWPSSGSTPYGACDGRNSTACSWQYGWERARNSVSSIFVPAAMSARVDPSPGSYTWWLDVEAANTWQSATSAGQARNRATLEGMAAYLRTRGGAVGLYALPADWQEIAGTVTWDSNLYRLPSWLPGAGSPAGATAACHRAPLTNGGQVTLAQYVSGGLDGDVSCV
;
A
#
# COMPACT_ATOMS: atom_id res chain seq x y z
N MET A 1 28.09 -74.00 -39.85
CA MET A 1 29.10 -74.35 -40.88
C MET A 1 29.26 -73.11 -41.77
N SER A 2 30.21 -72.21 -41.48
CA SER A 2 31.63 -72.20 -41.86
C SER A 2 31.93 -71.58 -43.23
N ARG A 3 32.54 -70.38 -43.19
CA ARG A 3 33.66 -69.78 -43.99
C ARG A 3 33.56 -69.85 -45.54
N GLY A 4 33.86 -68.83 -46.35
CA GLY A 4 34.67 -67.59 -46.23
C GLY A 4 34.86 -67.00 -47.67
N PRO A 5 35.89 -66.17 -47.95
CA PRO A 5 35.75 -64.71 -48.09
C PRO A 5 36.17 -64.15 -49.47
N ARG A 6 35.86 -62.87 -49.75
CA ARG A 6 36.69 -62.00 -50.64
C ARG A 6 36.66 -60.53 -50.19
N SER A 7 37.86 -60.01 -49.98
CA SER A 7 38.21 -58.64 -49.57
C SER A 7 37.99 -57.61 -50.67
N LEU A 8 37.72 -56.36 -50.27
CA LEU A 8 38.13 -55.15 -51.01
C LEU A 8 38.39 -54.04 -49.97
N LEU A 9 39.63 -53.57 -49.91
CA LEU A 9 40.05 -52.37 -49.20
C LEU A 9 39.48 -51.14 -49.90
N VAL A 10 38.95 -50.19 -49.12
CA VAL A 10 38.91 -48.77 -49.51
C VAL A 10 39.38 -47.96 -48.31
N THR A 11 40.54 -47.32 -48.49
CA THR A 11 41.18 -46.39 -47.57
C THR A 11 40.48 -45.04 -47.67
N GLY A 12 39.98 -44.51 -46.55
CA GLY A 12 39.33 -43.19 -46.47
C GLY A 12 39.84 -42.41 -45.26
N ILE A 13 40.52 -41.31 -45.54
CA ILE A 13 41.26 -40.40 -44.66
C ILE A 13 40.43 -39.92 -43.46
N ALA A 14 40.93 -40.11 -42.24
CA ALA A 14 40.38 -39.52 -41.02
C ALA A 14 41.01 -38.13 -40.78
N ALA A 15 40.18 -37.08 -40.80
CA ALA A 15 40.57 -35.76 -40.30
C ALA A 15 40.37 -35.73 -38.77
N VAL A 16 41.46 -35.72 -38.02
CA VAL A 16 41.45 -35.51 -36.57
C VAL A 16 41.34 -34.01 -36.31
N ALA A 17 40.15 -33.54 -35.93
CA ALA A 17 39.97 -32.21 -35.36
C ALA A 17 40.35 -32.26 -33.87
N VAL A 18 41.51 -31.68 -33.53
CA VAL A 18 41.91 -31.44 -32.14
C VAL A 18 41.04 -30.32 -31.58
N ALA A 19 40.01 -30.68 -30.82
CA ALA A 19 39.23 -29.73 -30.04
C ALA A 19 40.04 -29.37 -28.77
N LEU A 20 40.63 -28.18 -28.76
CA LEU A 20 41.21 -27.56 -27.58
C LEU A 20 40.10 -27.30 -26.56
N GLY A 21 40.06 -28.13 -25.50
CA GLY A 21 39.15 -27.96 -24.37
C GLY A 21 39.55 -26.73 -23.55
N LEU A 22 38.84 -25.63 -23.75
CA LEU A 22 38.83 -24.51 -22.80
C LEU A 22 37.82 -24.83 -21.68
N PRO A 23 38.13 -24.57 -20.41
CA PRO A 23 37.16 -24.73 -19.33
C PRO A 23 36.01 -23.74 -19.56
N ALA A 24 34.81 -24.27 -19.80
CA ALA A 24 33.59 -23.48 -19.82
C ALA A 24 33.33 -22.97 -18.41
N THR A 25 33.71 -21.72 -18.14
CA THR A 25 33.22 -20.99 -16.97
C THR A 25 31.71 -20.89 -17.11
N SER A 26 30.98 -21.59 -16.24
CA SER A 26 29.54 -21.44 -16.13
C SER A 26 29.24 -19.99 -15.79
N ALA A 27 28.81 -19.21 -16.78
CA ALA A 27 28.26 -17.88 -16.53
C ALA A 27 27.01 -18.09 -15.67
N SER A 28 27.12 -17.78 -14.37
CA SER A 28 25.96 -17.69 -13.51
C SER A 28 25.08 -16.60 -14.11
N ALA A 29 23.95 -16.97 -14.70
CA ALA A 29 22.95 -16.00 -15.11
C ALA A 29 22.68 -15.10 -13.90
N ALA A 30 22.82 -13.78 -14.08
CA ALA A 30 22.36 -12.82 -13.07
C ALA A 30 20.91 -13.19 -12.71
N PRO A 31 20.49 -13.07 -11.43
CA PRO A 31 19.12 -13.36 -11.07
C PRO A 31 18.22 -12.55 -12.01
N ALA A 32 17.23 -13.20 -12.62
CA ALA A 32 16.17 -12.49 -13.36
C ALA A 32 15.72 -11.31 -12.49
N ASN A 33 15.71 -10.10 -13.07
CA ASN A 33 15.39 -8.84 -12.37
C ASN A 33 14.34 -9.09 -11.29
N SER A 34 14.76 -9.01 -10.02
CA SER A 34 13.80 -9.22 -8.91
C SER A 34 12.64 -8.26 -9.14
N PRO A 35 11.38 -8.73 -9.04
CA PRO A 35 10.24 -7.86 -9.26
C PRO A 35 10.37 -6.61 -8.40
N THR A 36 10.41 -5.44 -9.03
CA THR A 36 10.45 -4.13 -8.36
C THR A 36 9.05 -3.64 -7.99
N VAL A 37 8.04 -4.45 -8.29
CA VAL A 37 6.64 -4.15 -8.09
C VAL A 37 6.23 -4.57 -6.69
N GLY A 38 5.55 -3.68 -5.98
CA GLY A 38 4.79 -4.02 -4.78
C GLY A 38 3.34 -4.35 -5.10
N TYR A 39 2.61 -4.80 -4.11
CA TYR A 39 1.17 -5.02 -4.24
C TYR A 39 0.47 -4.58 -2.96
N ASP A 40 -0.76 -4.09 -3.11
CA ASP A 40 -1.66 -3.87 -2.00
C ASP A 40 -2.79 -4.90 -1.96
N VAL A 41 -3.19 -5.28 -0.75
CA VAL A 41 -4.21 -6.30 -0.49
C VAL A 41 -5.03 -5.98 0.75
N SER A 42 -6.28 -6.43 0.76
CA SER A 42 -7.15 -6.35 1.94
C SER A 42 -8.23 -7.43 1.90
N HIS A 43 -9.34 -7.23 2.61
CA HIS A 43 -10.43 -8.19 2.72
C HIS A 43 -10.97 -8.74 1.38
N PRO A 44 -10.95 -8.04 0.22
CA PRO A 44 -11.40 -8.63 -1.04
C PRO A 44 -10.52 -9.79 -1.53
N GLN A 45 -9.28 -9.88 -1.05
CA GLN A 45 -8.34 -10.95 -1.39
C GLN A 45 -8.30 -12.08 -0.35
N CYS A 46 -9.18 -12.08 0.66
CA CYS A 46 -9.23 -13.19 1.62
C CYS A 46 -9.47 -14.54 0.91
N GLY A 47 -8.68 -15.56 1.29
CA GLY A 47 -8.76 -16.90 0.72
C GLY A 47 -8.19 -17.06 -0.69
N ARG A 48 -7.64 -16.00 -1.30
CA ARG A 48 -7.00 -16.05 -2.61
C ARG A 48 -5.49 -16.28 -2.49
N SER A 49 -4.90 -16.89 -3.51
CA SER A 49 -3.44 -16.95 -3.66
C SER A 49 -2.91 -15.56 -3.97
N LEU A 50 -1.99 -15.08 -3.13
CA LEU A 50 -1.33 -13.78 -3.32
C LEU A 50 -0.01 -13.93 -4.10
N PRO A 51 0.46 -12.87 -4.77
CA PRO A 51 1.75 -12.89 -5.47
C PRO A 51 2.93 -13.29 -4.56
N THR A 52 4.02 -13.77 -5.16
CA THR A 52 5.26 -14.06 -4.45
C THR A 52 6.42 -13.33 -5.10
N GLY A 53 7.47 -13.05 -4.32
CA GLY A 53 8.64 -12.33 -4.82
C GLY A 53 8.42 -10.82 -5.00
N GLN A 54 7.32 -10.28 -4.47
CA GLN A 54 7.02 -8.85 -4.50
C GLN A 54 8.07 -8.03 -3.76
N ALA A 55 8.29 -6.80 -4.21
CA ALA A 55 9.24 -5.87 -3.60
C ALA A 55 8.82 -5.44 -2.19
N PHE A 56 7.54 -5.10 -2.03
CA PHE A 56 6.90 -4.70 -0.79
C PHE A 56 5.41 -5.07 -0.83
N GLY A 57 4.76 -5.08 0.33
CA GLY A 57 3.32 -5.27 0.45
C GLY A 57 2.66 -4.17 1.27
N VAL A 58 1.55 -3.63 0.79
CA VAL A 58 0.69 -2.72 1.56
C VAL A 58 -0.57 -3.48 1.99
N VAL A 59 -0.87 -3.51 3.29
CA VAL A 59 -1.98 -4.32 3.81
C VAL A 59 -3.06 -3.45 4.44
N GLY A 60 -4.30 -3.61 3.98
CA GLY A 60 -5.45 -2.95 4.57
C GLY A 60 -5.77 -3.51 5.94
N VAL A 61 -5.75 -2.67 6.97
CA VAL A 61 -6.08 -3.09 8.34
C VAL A 61 -7.58 -3.24 8.53
N ASN A 62 -8.34 -2.42 7.82
CA ASN A 62 -9.80 -2.37 7.91
C ASN A 62 -10.48 -3.24 6.86
N GLY A 63 -11.72 -3.65 7.13
CA GLY A 63 -12.51 -4.54 6.28
C GLY A 63 -13.45 -3.79 5.33
N GLY A 64 -12.96 -2.73 4.68
CA GLY A 64 -13.72 -1.91 3.73
C GLY A 64 -14.49 -0.74 4.35
N LEU A 65 -14.49 -0.63 5.67
CA LEU A 65 -15.00 0.54 6.40
C LEU A 65 -14.03 0.90 7.52
N ALA A 66 -13.93 2.18 7.87
CA ALA A 66 -13.10 2.67 8.97
C ALA A 66 -13.44 2.07 10.37
N THR A 67 -14.49 1.26 10.46
CA THR A 67 -15.00 0.63 11.69
C THR A 67 -14.96 -0.90 11.65
N THR A 68 -14.61 -1.53 10.53
CA THR A 68 -14.56 -2.98 10.38
C THR A 68 -13.12 -3.48 10.38
N ALA A 69 -12.89 -4.68 10.88
CA ALA A 69 -11.59 -5.34 10.84
C ALA A 69 -11.45 -6.19 9.58
N ASN A 70 -10.27 -6.16 8.97
CA ASN A 70 -9.93 -7.11 7.90
C ASN A 70 -9.76 -8.51 8.50
N SER A 71 -10.63 -9.44 8.13
CA SER A 71 -10.66 -10.81 8.66
C SER A 71 -9.44 -11.65 8.24
N CYS A 72 -8.74 -11.29 7.17
CA CYS A 72 -7.50 -11.94 6.74
C CYS A 72 -6.24 -11.12 7.02
N LEU A 73 -6.31 -10.08 7.87
CA LEU A 73 -5.16 -9.23 8.20
C LEU A 73 -3.94 -10.03 8.66
N ASN A 74 -4.16 -11.06 9.50
CA ASN A 74 -3.07 -11.89 10.01
C ASN A 74 -2.26 -12.58 8.89
N SER A 75 -2.92 -13.28 7.98
CA SER A 75 -2.25 -14.00 6.89
C SER A 75 -1.66 -13.04 5.86
N GLN A 76 -2.28 -11.87 5.66
CA GLN A 76 -1.78 -10.83 4.78
C GLN A 76 -0.53 -10.13 5.35
N LEU A 77 -0.45 -9.91 6.67
CA LEU A 77 0.77 -9.43 7.31
C LEU A 77 1.92 -10.43 7.17
N GLN A 78 1.65 -11.74 7.36
CA GLN A 78 2.65 -12.78 7.11
C GLN A 78 3.10 -12.82 5.65
N TRP A 79 2.18 -12.58 4.71
CA TRP A 79 2.50 -12.47 3.29
C TRP A 79 3.38 -11.27 2.98
N ALA A 80 3.01 -10.08 3.46
CA ALA A 80 3.77 -8.86 3.23
C ALA A 80 5.16 -8.95 3.85
N ALA A 81 5.32 -9.60 5.01
CA ALA A 81 6.62 -9.80 5.65
C ALA A 81 7.60 -10.64 4.80
N ARG A 82 7.11 -11.43 3.83
CA ARG A 82 7.95 -12.19 2.88
C ARG A 82 8.43 -11.35 1.69
N SER A 83 8.09 -10.07 1.62
CA SER A 83 8.54 -9.18 0.57
C SER A 83 10.07 -9.06 0.55
N THR A 84 10.62 -8.93 -0.65
CA THR A 84 12.08 -8.96 -0.85
C THR A 84 12.75 -7.70 -0.29
N GLY A 85 12.07 -6.55 -0.34
CA GLY A 85 12.58 -5.23 0.06
C GLY A 85 13.66 -4.70 -0.86
N VAL A 86 13.66 -5.13 -2.13
CA VAL A 86 14.69 -4.75 -3.12
C VAL A 86 14.57 -3.31 -3.60
N VAL A 87 13.45 -2.63 -3.30
CA VAL A 87 13.20 -1.25 -3.70
C VAL A 87 13.56 -0.31 -2.55
N PRO A 88 14.66 0.48 -2.67
CA PRO A 88 15.01 1.49 -1.66
C PRO A 88 13.88 2.50 -1.47
N GLY A 89 13.76 3.07 -0.27
CA GLY A 89 12.74 4.07 0.04
C GLY A 89 11.33 3.50 0.28
N GLN A 90 11.06 2.24 -0.08
CA GLN A 90 9.80 1.56 0.22
C GLN A 90 9.98 0.52 1.35
N PRO A 91 9.31 0.67 2.50
CA PRO A 91 9.30 -0.36 3.53
C PRO A 91 8.72 -1.67 2.99
N LYS A 92 9.30 -2.80 3.41
CA LYS A 92 8.83 -4.15 3.05
C LYS A 92 7.36 -4.38 3.33
N VAL A 93 6.90 -3.85 4.46
CA VAL A 93 5.52 -3.93 4.91
C VAL A 93 5.04 -2.52 5.19
N GLN A 94 3.93 -2.18 4.58
CA GLN A 94 3.20 -0.94 4.77
C GLN A 94 1.74 -1.27 5.08
N LEU A 95 1.00 -0.30 5.58
CA LEU A 95 -0.37 -0.49 6.04
C LEU A 95 -1.24 0.61 5.47
N TYR A 96 -2.53 0.34 5.27
CA TYR A 96 -3.51 1.40 5.03
C TYR A 96 -4.72 1.26 5.93
N LEU A 97 -5.36 2.40 6.22
CA LEU A 97 -6.60 2.50 6.97
C LEU A 97 -7.67 3.10 6.07
N ASN A 98 -8.81 2.40 5.91
CA ASN A 98 -9.99 3.03 5.34
C ASN A 98 -10.35 4.26 6.19
N THR A 99 -10.63 5.38 5.54
CA THR A 99 -11.01 6.62 6.23
C THR A 99 -12.50 6.91 6.03
N ALA A 100 -13.07 7.78 6.86
CA ALA A 100 -14.47 8.21 6.75
C ALA A 100 -14.70 9.46 7.60
N ASN A 101 -15.79 10.19 7.37
CA ASN A 101 -16.28 11.25 8.24
C ASN A 101 -17.83 11.30 8.19
N PRO A 102 -18.54 10.56 9.06
CA PRO A 102 -19.99 10.43 9.00
C PRO A 102 -20.75 11.60 9.67
N GLY A 103 -20.14 12.77 9.88
CA GLY A 103 -20.72 13.83 10.72
C GLY A 103 -22.10 14.36 10.29
N GLU A 104 -22.41 14.33 8.99
CA GLU A 104 -23.72 14.72 8.45
C GLU A 104 -24.80 13.67 8.71
N ILE A 105 -24.41 12.41 8.91
CA ILE A 105 -25.28 11.28 9.24
C ILE A 105 -24.98 10.71 10.64
N ARG A 106 -24.44 11.54 11.55
CA ARG A 106 -23.95 11.10 12.86
C ARG A 106 -24.99 10.35 13.70
N ASP A 107 -26.27 10.65 13.51
CA ASP A 107 -27.38 10.00 14.22
C ASP A 107 -27.62 8.55 13.75
N LEU A 108 -26.98 8.13 12.65
CA LEU A 108 -27.01 6.76 12.11
C LEU A 108 -25.78 5.93 12.52
N VAL A 109 -24.82 6.51 13.26
CA VAL A 109 -23.59 5.80 13.68
C VAL A 109 -23.37 5.92 15.18
N THR A 110 -22.79 4.88 15.78
CA THR A 110 -22.46 4.85 17.22
C THR A 110 -21.03 5.33 17.52
N THR A 111 -20.26 5.61 16.48
CA THR A 111 -18.82 5.92 16.56
C THR A 111 -18.52 7.42 16.57
N TRP A 112 -19.54 8.28 16.44
CA TRP A 112 -19.38 9.72 16.49
C TRP A 112 -19.02 10.18 17.92
N PRO A 113 -17.97 10.98 18.12
CA PRO A 113 -17.55 11.39 19.46
C PRO A 113 -18.54 12.38 20.08
N SER A 114 -18.88 12.16 21.35
CA SER A 114 -19.69 13.09 22.14
C SER A 114 -18.86 14.13 22.88
N SER A 115 -17.56 13.90 23.02
CA SER A 115 -16.63 14.79 23.72
C SER A 115 -15.20 14.65 23.20
N GLY A 116 -14.35 15.65 23.43
CA GLY A 116 -12.93 15.60 23.12
C GLY A 116 -12.28 16.99 23.20
N SER A 117 -10.96 17.04 23.39
CA SER A 117 -10.17 18.27 23.32
C SER A 117 -9.26 18.19 22.11
N THR A 118 -9.43 19.10 21.15
CA THR A 118 -8.78 19.02 19.84
C THR A 118 -8.10 20.35 19.50
N PRO A 119 -7.22 20.39 18.49
CA PRO A 119 -6.67 21.65 17.98
C PRO A 119 -7.73 22.66 17.48
N TYR A 120 -8.95 22.17 17.19
CA TYR A 120 -10.10 22.98 16.76
C TYR A 120 -11.02 23.40 17.92
N GLY A 121 -10.60 23.17 19.17
CA GLY A 121 -11.41 23.40 20.36
C GLY A 121 -12.09 22.12 20.87
N ALA A 122 -13.12 22.29 21.69
CA ALA A 122 -13.85 21.18 22.29
C ALA A 122 -14.77 20.51 21.25
N CYS A 123 -14.70 19.18 21.17
CA CYS A 123 -15.77 18.39 20.60
C CYS A 123 -16.87 18.22 21.66
N ASP A 124 -18.12 18.42 21.26
CA ASP A 124 -19.31 18.36 22.12
C ASP A 124 -20.47 17.57 21.49
N GLY A 125 -20.15 16.65 20.56
CA GLY A 125 -21.13 15.82 19.88
C GLY A 125 -21.74 16.43 18.62
N ARG A 126 -21.57 17.74 18.38
CA ARG A 126 -22.09 18.39 17.16
C ARG A 126 -21.27 18.01 15.92
N ASN A 127 -21.84 18.23 14.73
CA ASN A 127 -21.08 18.15 13.48
C ASN A 127 -20.17 19.37 13.32
N SER A 128 -18.98 19.30 13.92
CA SER A 128 -17.99 20.38 13.96
C SER A 128 -16.62 19.85 13.52
N THR A 129 -15.73 20.77 13.14
CA THR A 129 -14.33 20.43 12.82
C THR A 129 -13.62 19.76 14.00
N ALA A 130 -13.91 20.20 15.23
CA ALA A 130 -13.41 19.55 16.45
C ALA A 130 -13.88 18.09 16.57
N CYS A 131 -15.18 17.82 16.39
CA CYS A 131 -15.66 16.43 16.46
C CYS A 131 -15.23 15.57 15.28
N SER A 132 -15.06 16.13 14.09
CA SER A 132 -14.46 15.40 12.96
C SER A 132 -13.00 15.01 13.25
N TRP A 133 -12.20 15.93 13.78
CA TRP A 133 -10.83 15.62 14.20
C TRP A 133 -10.79 14.53 15.26
N GLN A 134 -11.64 14.64 16.29
CA GLN A 134 -11.74 13.62 17.34
C GLN A 134 -12.18 12.26 16.78
N TYR A 135 -13.11 12.26 15.82
CA TYR A 135 -13.56 11.04 15.15
C TYR A 135 -12.37 10.35 14.46
N GLY A 136 -11.59 11.10 13.68
CA GLY A 136 -10.40 10.58 13.02
C GLY A 136 -9.37 10.00 14.00
N TRP A 137 -9.08 10.73 15.07
CA TRP A 137 -8.20 10.25 16.13
C TRP A 137 -8.67 8.90 16.69
N GLU A 138 -9.95 8.78 17.06
CA GLU A 138 -10.51 7.54 17.61
C GLU A 138 -10.57 6.40 16.60
N ARG A 139 -10.81 6.68 15.31
CA ARG A 139 -10.76 5.66 14.25
C ARG A 139 -9.35 5.09 14.10
N ALA A 140 -8.34 5.95 13.97
CA ALA A 140 -6.95 5.50 13.88
C ALA A 140 -6.52 4.75 15.15
N ARG A 141 -6.91 5.25 16.34
CA ARG A 141 -6.66 4.57 17.62
C ARG A 141 -7.26 3.18 17.67
N ASN A 142 -8.53 3.03 17.31
CA ASN A 142 -9.19 1.73 17.31
C ASN A 142 -8.55 0.77 16.30
N SER A 143 -8.29 1.22 15.06
CA SER A 143 -7.62 0.39 14.04
C SER A 143 -6.24 -0.08 14.50
N VAL A 144 -5.45 0.79 15.15
CA VAL A 144 -4.13 0.40 15.66
C VAL A 144 -4.25 -0.56 16.84
N SER A 145 -4.94 -0.14 17.91
CA SER A 145 -4.90 -0.85 19.20
C SER A 145 -5.75 -2.13 19.21
N SER A 146 -6.90 -2.12 18.55
CA SER A 146 -7.86 -3.22 18.62
C SER A 146 -7.77 -4.17 17.43
N ILE A 147 -7.18 -3.75 16.31
CA ILE A 147 -7.13 -4.55 15.07
C ILE A 147 -5.70 -4.90 14.70
N PHE A 148 -4.86 -3.91 14.41
CA PHE A 148 -3.49 -4.16 13.91
C PHE A 148 -2.60 -4.83 14.95
N VAL A 149 -2.46 -4.27 16.16
CA VAL A 149 -1.52 -4.79 17.16
C VAL A 149 -1.78 -6.27 17.49
N PRO A 150 -3.02 -6.72 17.78
CA PRO A 150 -3.31 -8.13 17.98
C PRO A 150 -3.01 -9.00 16.75
N ALA A 151 -3.36 -8.52 15.55
CA ALA A 151 -3.12 -9.26 14.31
C ALA A 151 -1.62 -9.42 14.03
N ALA A 152 -0.82 -8.37 14.24
CA ALA A 152 0.62 -8.36 14.06
C ALA A 152 1.33 -9.31 15.03
N MET A 153 0.94 -9.31 16.31
CA MET A 153 1.44 -10.26 17.31
C MET A 153 1.15 -11.71 16.90
N SER A 154 -0.09 -12.00 16.49
CA SER A 154 -0.48 -13.32 16.02
C SER A 154 0.26 -13.71 14.74
N ALA A 155 0.53 -12.75 13.85
CA ALA A 155 1.25 -12.95 12.61
C ALA A 155 2.77 -13.10 12.82
N ARG A 156 3.25 -12.83 14.04
CA ARG A 156 4.68 -12.78 14.41
C ARG A 156 5.47 -11.78 13.56
N VAL A 157 4.84 -10.64 13.24
CA VAL A 157 5.50 -9.46 12.68
C VAL A 157 5.61 -8.39 13.77
N ASP A 158 6.38 -7.33 13.52
CA ASP A 158 6.57 -6.25 14.50
C ASP A 158 5.20 -5.62 14.90
N PRO A 159 4.79 -5.67 16.18
CA PRO A 159 3.53 -5.08 16.60
C PRO A 159 3.64 -3.56 16.83
N SER A 160 4.83 -2.97 16.74
CA SER A 160 5.03 -1.53 16.95
C SER A 160 4.48 -0.72 15.78
N PRO A 161 3.48 0.16 15.99
CA PRO A 161 2.94 0.96 14.90
C PRO A 161 3.97 1.90 14.27
N GLY A 162 5.01 2.28 15.02
CA GLY A 162 6.08 3.15 14.55
C GLY A 162 7.02 2.52 13.51
N SER A 163 6.95 1.20 13.33
CA SER A 163 7.78 0.48 12.35
C SER A 163 7.20 0.52 10.93
N TYR A 164 6.06 1.19 10.72
CA TYR A 164 5.28 1.12 9.49
C TYR A 164 4.96 2.51 8.91
N THR A 165 4.84 2.55 7.58
CA THR A 165 4.11 3.60 6.86
C THR A 165 2.62 3.25 6.84
N TRP A 166 1.79 4.24 7.15
CA TRP A 166 0.34 4.16 7.22
C TRP A 166 -0.30 5.09 6.18
N TRP A 167 -0.93 4.52 5.17
CA TRP A 167 -1.67 5.25 4.17
C TRP A 167 -3.11 5.50 4.64
N LEU A 168 -3.53 6.76 4.59
CA LEU A 168 -4.93 7.14 4.78
C LEU A 168 -5.64 6.98 3.45
N ASP A 169 -6.50 5.97 3.37
CA ASP A 169 -7.23 5.60 2.18
C ASP A 169 -8.50 6.46 2.02
N VAL A 170 -8.44 7.43 1.10
CA VAL A 170 -9.47 8.44 0.83
C VAL A 170 -10.08 8.19 -0.54
N GLU A 171 -11.27 7.60 -0.54
CA GLU A 171 -12.01 7.25 -1.76
C GLU A 171 -13.45 7.77 -1.71
N ALA A 172 -14.03 8.03 -2.88
CA ALA A 172 -15.44 8.44 -3.00
C ALA A 172 -16.43 7.39 -2.47
N ALA A 173 -16.03 6.12 -2.43
CA ALA A 173 -16.86 5.03 -1.88
C ALA A 173 -16.98 5.07 -0.34
N ASN A 174 -16.07 5.78 0.34
CA ASN A 174 -16.12 5.92 1.79
C ASN A 174 -17.22 6.91 2.21
N THR A 175 -17.63 6.85 3.47
CA THR A 175 -18.62 7.80 4.01
C THR A 175 -17.97 9.15 4.27
N TRP A 176 -18.40 10.19 3.55
CA TRP A 176 -17.90 11.56 3.71
C TRP A 176 -19.01 12.57 3.92
N GLN A 177 -18.64 13.73 4.47
CA GLN A 177 -19.50 14.89 4.46
C GLN A 177 -19.46 15.55 3.08
N SER A 178 -20.53 16.29 2.76
CA SER A 178 -20.74 16.99 1.49
C SER A 178 -19.52 17.76 0.97
N ALA A 179 -19.38 17.84 -0.35
CA ALA A 179 -18.32 18.58 -1.07
C ALA A 179 -18.49 20.12 -1.01
N THR A 180 -18.99 20.64 0.11
CA THR A 180 -19.01 22.08 0.41
C THR A 180 -17.70 22.48 1.08
N SER A 181 -17.33 23.76 1.05
CA SER A 181 -16.10 24.23 1.73
C SER A 181 -16.07 23.86 3.23
N ALA A 182 -17.23 23.86 3.89
CA ALA A 182 -17.36 23.47 5.29
C ALA A 182 -17.28 21.94 5.49
N GLY A 183 -17.89 21.15 4.62
CA GLY A 183 -17.80 19.69 4.65
C GLY A 183 -16.37 19.20 4.39
N GLN A 184 -15.71 19.77 3.38
CA GLN A 184 -14.29 19.50 3.10
C GLN A 184 -13.38 19.88 4.27
N ALA A 185 -13.62 21.01 4.93
CA ALA A 185 -12.86 21.38 6.13
C ALA A 185 -13.01 20.34 7.26
N ARG A 186 -14.22 19.80 7.44
CA ARG A 186 -14.46 18.73 8.41
C ARG A 186 -13.83 17.40 7.98
N ASN A 187 -13.87 17.04 6.69
CA ASN A 187 -13.19 15.85 6.17
C ASN A 187 -11.68 15.93 6.35
N ARG A 188 -11.05 17.08 6.05
CA ARG A 188 -9.62 17.33 6.33
C ARG A 188 -9.31 17.17 7.81
N ALA A 189 -10.13 17.74 8.70
CA ALA A 189 -9.92 17.61 10.13
C ALA A 189 -9.94 16.16 10.61
N THR A 190 -10.83 15.31 10.05
CA THR A 190 -10.80 13.87 10.32
C THR A 190 -9.45 13.24 9.92
N LEU A 191 -8.95 13.54 8.72
CA LEU A 191 -7.66 13.02 8.26
C LEU A 191 -6.50 13.53 9.13
N GLU A 192 -6.54 14.79 9.55
CA GLU A 192 -5.55 15.37 10.47
C GLU A 192 -5.54 14.67 11.83
N GLY A 193 -6.71 14.29 12.36
CA GLY A 193 -6.84 13.52 13.59
C GLY A 193 -6.26 12.12 13.48
N MET A 194 -6.53 11.43 12.36
CA MET A 194 -5.92 10.13 12.07
C MET A 194 -4.40 10.24 11.98
N ALA A 195 -3.89 11.20 11.20
CA ALA A 195 -2.47 11.43 11.03
C ALA A 195 -1.77 11.83 12.34
N ALA A 196 -2.44 12.64 13.19
CA ALA A 196 -1.92 13.02 14.48
C ALA A 196 -1.75 11.81 15.40
N TYR A 197 -2.77 10.96 15.53
CA TYR A 197 -2.69 9.75 16.34
C TYR A 197 -1.55 8.83 15.89
N LEU A 198 -1.47 8.52 14.59
CA LEU A 198 -0.45 7.64 14.04
C LEU A 198 0.97 8.17 14.33
N ARG A 199 1.18 9.48 14.19
CA ARG A 199 2.46 10.12 14.54
C ARG A 199 2.80 10.03 16.01
N THR A 200 1.82 10.12 16.91
CA THR A 200 2.06 9.90 18.37
C THR A 200 2.53 8.48 18.67
N ARG A 201 2.25 7.53 17.77
CA ARG A 201 2.72 6.14 17.85
C ARG A 201 4.03 5.90 17.07
N GLY A 202 4.64 6.96 16.55
CA GLY A 202 5.86 6.92 15.76
C GLY A 202 5.67 6.51 14.30
N GLY A 203 4.43 6.29 13.84
CA GLY A 203 4.17 5.84 12.48
C GLY A 203 4.42 6.93 11.44
N ALA A 204 5.00 6.55 10.29
CA ALA A 204 5.00 7.40 9.11
C ALA A 204 3.60 7.41 8.49
N VAL A 205 3.16 8.54 7.94
CA VAL A 205 1.80 8.68 7.40
C VAL A 205 1.89 9.11 5.94
N GLY A 206 1.02 8.58 5.09
CA GLY A 206 0.84 9.00 3.70
C GLY A 206 -0.64 9.11 3.33
N LEU A 207 -0.92 9.64 2.15
CA LEU A 207 -2.26 9.86 1.63
C LEU A 207 -2.47 9.04 0.37
N TYR A 208 -3.57 8.29 0.29
CA TYR A 208 -4.01 7.59 -0.91
C TYR A 208 -5.33 8.19 -1.38
N ALA A 209 -5.39 8.56 -2.65
CA ALA A 209 -6.62 9.00 -3.30
C ALA A 209 -6.44 9.14 -4.81
N LEU A 210 -7.51 8.93 -5.57
CA LEU A 210 -7.61 9.55 -6.89
C LEU A 210 -7.58 11.08 -6.74
N PRO A 211 -6.91 11.83 -7.64
CA PRO A 211 -6.86 13.29 -7.52
C PRO A 211 -8.25 13.96 -7.54
N ALA A 212 -9.20 13.40 -8.28
CA ALA A 212 -10.58 13.90 -8.32
C ALA A 212 -11.29 13.72 -6.96
N ASP A 213 -11.22 12.51 -6.39
CA ASP A 213 -11.76 12.18 -5.07
C ASP A 213 -11.15 13.10 -3.99
N TRP A 214 -9.83 13.29 -4.02
CA TRP A 214 -9.18 14.21 -3.09
C TRP A 214 -9.72 15.64 -3.19
N GLN A 215 -9.86 16.16 -4.42
CA GLN A 215 -10.38 17.51 -4.63
C GLN A 215 -11.84 17.65 -4.16
N GLU A 216 -12.65 16.62 -4.32
CA GLU A 216 -14.05 16.59 -3.89
C GLU A 216 -14.18 16.46 -2.36
N ILE A 217 -13.44 15.53 -1.76
CA ILE A 217 -13.57 15.15 -0.35
C ILE A 217 -12.80 16.08 0.57
N ALA A 218 -11.53 16.31 0.26
CA ALA A 218 -10.59 17.03 1.11
C ALA A 218 -10.31 18.43 0.59
N GLY A 219 -10.33 18.67 -0.72
CA GLY A 219 -10.01 19.97 -1.31
C GLY A 219 -8.62 20.49 -0.94
N THR A 220 -8.45 21.81 -0.92
CA THR A 220 -7.15 22.43 -0.63
C THR A 220 -6.72 22.24 0.82
N VAL A 221 -5.51 21.72 1.01
CA VAL A 221 -4.82 21.66 2.30
C VAL A 221 -3.89 22.86 2.44
N THR A 222 -4.03 23.60 3.53
CA THR A 222 -3.20 24.76 3.87
C THR A 222 -1.87 24.33 4.49
N TRP A 223 -0.85 25.19 4.41
CA TRP A 223 0.53 24.87 4.78
C TRP A 223 0.74 24.52 6.27
N ASP A 224 -0.17 24.98 7.13
CA ASP A 224 -0.20 24.77 8.58
C ASP A 224 -0.83 23.42 8.97
N SER A 225 -1.50 22.75 8.04
CA SER A 225 -2.06 21.41 8.27
C SER A 225 -0.96 20.36 8.38
N ASN A 226 -1.14 19.41 9.29
CA ASN A 226 -0.25 18.25 9.43
C ASN A 226 -0.29 17.30 8.21
N LEU A 227 -1.21 17.52 7.26
CA LEU A 227 -1.32 16.77 6.01
C LEU A 227 -0.47 17.36 4.89
N TYR A 228 -0.08 18.64 4.99
CA TYR A 228 0.42 19.43 3.86
C TYR A 228 1.66 18.88 3.16
N ARG A 229 2.51 18.16 3.89
CA ARG A 229 3.77 17.59 3.39
C ARG A 229 3.75 16.07 3.29
N LEU A 230 2.57 15.45 3.42
CA LEU A 230 2.49 14.00 3.41
C LEU A 230 2.77 13.44 2.00
N PRO A 231 3.46 12.29 1.89
CA PRO A 231 3.62 11.59 0.64
C PRO A 231 2.27 11.16 0.08
N SER A 232 2.18 11.12 -1.25
CA SER A 232 0.98 10.73 -2.00
C SER A 232 1.19 9.38 -2.68
N TRP A 233 0.18 8.53 -2.57
CA TRP A 233 0.01 7.29 -3.30
C TRP A 233 -1.16 7.47 -4.27
N LEU A 234 -0.85 7.48 -5.58
CA LEU A 234 -1.84 7.79 -6.61
C LEU A 234 -2.33 6.52 -7.34
N PRO A 235 -3.63 6.19 -7.26
CA PRO A 235 -4.24 5.11 -8.03
C PRO A 235 -4.74 5.55 -9.40
N GLY A 236 -5.36 4.60 -10.11
CA GLY A 236 -6.12 4.85 -11.34
C GLY A 236 -5.40 4.54 -12.65
N ALA A 237 -4.21 3.95 -12.61
CA ALA A 237 -3.55 3.46 -13.82
C ALA A 237 -4.06 2.06 -14.23
N GLY A 238 -4.14 1.79 -15.54
CA GLY A 238 -4.48 0.46 -16.06
C GLY A 238 -3.27 -0.42 -16.39
N SER A 239 -2.04 0.06 -16.14
CA SER A 239 -0.80 -0.66 -16.45
C SER A 239 0.38 -0.14 -15.63
N PRO A 240 1.46 -0.92 -15.49
CA PRO A 240 2.69 -0.47 -14.82
C PRO A 240 3.26 0.82 -15.43
N ALA A 241 3.26 0.93 -16.77
CA ALA A 241 3.74 2.12 -17.47
C ALA A 241 2.89 3.36 -17.14
N GLY A 242 1.57 3.19 -17.02
CA GLY A 242 0.66 4.24 -16.58
C GLY A 242 0.93 4.69 -15.15
N ALA A 243 1.22 3.76 -14.23
CA ALA A 243 1.57 4.09 -12.85
C ALA A 243 2.93 4.81 -12.77
N THR A 244 3.93 4.37 -13.53
CA THR A 244 5.23 5.08 -13.62
C THR A 244 5.05 6.50 -14.14
N ALA A 245 4.19 6.71 -15.14
CA ALA A 245 3.87 8.06 -15.60
C ALA A 245 3.15 8.90 -14.53
N ALA A 246 2.33 8.26 -13.68
CA ALA A 246 1.65 8.93 -12.58
C ALA A 246 2.60 9.45 -11.49
N CYS A 247 3.81 8.89 -11.36
CA CYS A 247 4.85 9.42 -10.47
C CYS A 247 5.24 10.88 -10.74
N HIS A 248 5.00 11.37 -11.96
CA HIS A 248 5.30 12.75 -12.35
C HIS A 248 4.09 13.70 -12.25
N ARG A 249 2.96 13.22 -11.74
CA ARG A 249 1.78 14.06 -11.51
C ARG A 249 1.96 14.91 -10.25
N ALA A 250 1.10 15.92 -10.12
CA ALA A 250 1.01 16.68 -8.89
C ALA A 250 0.61 15.76 -7.72
N PRO A 251 1.21 15.94 -6.52
CA PRO A 251 0.79 15.27 -5.30
C PRO A 251 -0.61 15.72 -4.87
N LEU A 252 -1.22 14.98 -3.93
CA LEU A 252 -2.53 15.31 -3.36
C LEU A 252 -2.52 16.62 -2.57
N THR A 253 -1.36 17.01 -2.03
CA THR A 253 -1.18 18.27 -1.29
C THR A 253 0.00 19.05 -1.87
N ASN A 254 -0.11 20.38 -1.91
CA ASN A 254 0.90 21.24 -2.55
C ASN A 254 2.31 21.14 -1.94
N GLY A 255 2.44 20.67 -0.69
CA GLY A 255 3.74 20.46 -0.04
C GLY A 255 4.23 19.02 -0.06
N GLY A 256 3.45 18.09 -0.63
CA GLY A 256 3.76 16.66 -0.69
C GLY A 256 4.58 16.27 -1.92
N GLN A 257 4.78 14.97 -2.09
CA GLN A 257 5.39 14.35 -3.27
C GLN A 257 4.71 13.01 -3.55
N VAL A 258 4.61 12.63 -4.82
CA VAL A 258 4.15 11.28 -5.18
C VAL A 258 5.29 10.30 -4.92
N THR A 259 5.09 9.35 -4.02
CA THR A 259 6.10 8.34 -3.68
C THR A 259 5.68 6.94 -4.08
N LEU A 260 4.40 6.74 -4.38
CA LEU A 260 3.83 5.47 -4.81
C LEU A 260 2.75 5.71 -5.86
N ALA A 261 2.63 4.82 -6.84
CA ALA A 261 1.53 4.87 -7.81
C ALA A 261 1.00 3.45 -8.07
N GLN A 262 -0.31 3.31 -8.09
CA GLN A 262 -1.00 2.02 -8.24
C GLN A 262 -1.55 1.86 -9.65
N TYR A 263 -1.50 0.62 -10.15
CA TYR A 263 -2.23 0.17 -11.32
C TYR A 263 -3.00 -1.11 -11.05
N VAL A 264 -4.11 -1.31 -11.76
CA VAL A 264 -4.88 -2.55 -11.69
C VAL A 264 -4.50 -3.46 -12.87
N SER A 265 -4.14 -4.72 -12.58
CA SER A 265 -3.89 -5.72 -13.62
C SER A 265 -4.30 -7.11 -13.14
N GLY A 266 -5.14 -7.80 -13.92
CA GLY A 266 -5.55 -9.18 -13.60
C GLY A 266 -6.33 -9.31 -12.29
N GLY A 267 -6.99 -8.25 -11.82
CA GLY A 267 -7.76 -8.24 -10.57
C GLY A 267 -6.88 -8.22 -9.30
N LEU A 268 -5.66 -7.71 -9.43
CA LEU A 268 -4.75 -7.34 -8.36
C LEU A 268 -4.26 -5.91 -8.56
N ASP A 269 -3.97 -5.26 -7.44
CA ASP A 269 -3.51 -3.89 -7.39
C ASP A 269 -2.00 -3.90 -7.18
N GLY A 270 -1.28 -3.47 -8.22
CA GLY A 270 0.18 -3.43 -8.26
C GLY A 270 0.69 -2.01 -8.06
N ASP A 271 1.81 -1.89 -7.37
CA ASP A 271 2.38 -0.60 -6.98
C ASP A 271 3.80 -0.42 -7.51
N VAL A 272 4.06 0.78 -8.05
CA VAL A 272 5.39 1.20 -8.46
C VAL A 272 5.90 2.30 -7.51
N SER A 273 7.16 2.17 -7.08
CA SER A 273 7.83 3.25 -6.35
C SER A 273 8.10 4.43 -7.27
N CYS A 274 7.91 5.63 -6.74
CA CYS A 274 8.25 6.89 -7.40
C CYS A 274 9.50 7.57 -6.81
N VAL A 275 10.17 6.89 -5.87
CA VAL A 275 11.41 7.31 -5.18
C VAL A 275 12.48 6.23 -5.28
#